data_AF-A0A3S4LLF6-F1
#
_entry.id   AF-A0A3S4LLF6-F1
#
_cell.length_a   1.000
_cell.length_b   1.000
_cell.length_c   1.000
_cell.angle_alpha   90.00
_cell.angle_beta   90.00
_cell.angle_gamma   90.00
#
_symmetry.space_group_name_H-M   'P 1'
#
loop_
_entity.id
_entity.type
_entity.pdbx_description
1 polymer ?
#
loop_
_entity_poly.entity_id
_entity_poly.type
_entity_poly.pdbx_seq_one_letter_code
_entity_poly.pdbx_strand_id
1 'polypeptide(L)'
;MTENLSLGSEIRQPVLSGRAWLSGLWLPADRYGESERRLRILANWHAGAAAYRFPEGDLLRYAAPMEQDCERLPGWPLQKLAAPCAQRG
;
A
#
# COMPACT_ATOMS: atom_id res chain seq x y z
N MET A 1 5.65 -33.86 28.03
CA MET A 1 6.01 -32.78 28.96
C MET A 1 6.04 -31.49 28.17
N THR A 2 5.02 -30.69 28.42
CA THR A 2 4.81 -29.26 28.15
C THR A 2 4.80 -28.76 26.71
N GLU A 3 3.58 -28.38 26.32
CA GLU A 3 3.15 -27.59 25.17
C GLU A 3 3.99 -26.33 24.92
N ASN A 4 4.02 -25.91 23.66
CA ASN A 4 4.04 -24.49 23.35
C ASN A 4 2.95 -24.18 22.33
N LEU A 5 1.70 -24.20 22.80
CA LEU A 5 0.57 -23.58 22.11
C LEU A 5 0.79 -22.07 22.15
N SER A 6 1.46 -21.54 21.12
CA SER A 6 1.48 -20.10 20.88
C SER A 6 0.12 -19.68 20.32
N LEU A 7 -0.90 -19.69 21.19
CA LEU A 7 -2.20 -19.06 21.00
C LEU A 7 -2.12 -17.56 21.32
N GLY A 8 -1.08 -16.88 20.82
CA GLY A 8 -1.08 -15.43 20.70
C GLY A 8 -1.76 -15.08 19.38
N SER A 9 -2.59 -14.03 19.32
CA SER A 9 -3.12 -13.59 18.03
C SER A 9 -1.94 -13.42 17.07
N GLU A 10 -1.87 -14.21 16.00
CA GLU A 10 -0.78 -14.19 14.99
C GLU A 10 -0.78 -12.91 14.15
N ILE A 11 -1.25 -11.80 14.71
CA ILE A 11 -1.19 -10.48 14.12
C ILE A 11 0.25 -10.00 14.29
N ARG A 12 1.11 -10.45 13.37
CA ARG A 12 2.36 -9.75 13.08
C ARG A 12 1.98 -8.35 12.60
N GLN A 13 2.64 -7.31 13.11
CA GLN A 13 2.49 -5.95 12.59
C GLN A 13 2.50 -6.02 11.05
N PRO A 14 1.62 -5.30 10.33
CA PRO A 14 1.69 -5.26 8.87
C PRO A 14 3.06 -4.70 8.49
N VAL A 15 3.98 -5.59 8.11
CA VAL A 15 5.36 -5.23 7.80
C VAL A 15 5.38 -4.60 6.41
N LEU A 16 4.99 -3.33 6.35
CA LEU A 16 5.24 -2.43 5.23
C LEU A 16 6.54 -1.66 5.50
N SER A 17 7.60 -2.35 5.93
CA SER A 17 8.94 -1.77 6.13
C SER A 17 9.94 -2.36 5.15
N GLY A 18 10.98 -1.59 4.85
CA GLY A 18 11.97 -1.96 3.83
C GLY A 18 11.43 -1.88 2.40
N ARG A 19 12.09 -2.60 1.49
CA ARG A 19 11.73 -2.60 0.08
C ARG A 19 10.65 -3.61 -0.25
N ALA A 20 9.65 -3.19 -1.01
CA ALA A 20 8.58 -4.07 -1.48
C ALA A 20 8.13 -3.71 -2.89
N TRP A 21 7.56 -4.68 -3.60
CA TRP A 21 6.87 -4.46 -4.87
C TRP A 21 5.50 -3.86 -4.62
N LEU A 22 5.35 -2.59 -4.96
CA LEU A 22 4.14 -1.81 -4.74
C LEU A 22 3.41 -1.57 -6.05
N SER A 23 2.08 -1.59 -6.00
CA SER A 23 1.20 -1.27 -7.11
C SER A 23 0.61 0.14 -7.03
N GLY A 24 0.89 0.87 -5.95
CA GLY A 24 0.42 2.24 -5.77
C GLY A 24 0.63 2.77 -4.37
N LEU A 25 0.01 3.93 -4.12
CA LEU A 25 0.09 4.70 -2.90
C LEU A 25 -1.27 5.31 -2.57
N TRP A 26 -1.69 5.18 -1.32
CA TRP A 26 -2.89 5.84 -0.81
C TRP A 26 -2.55 7.05 0.04
N LEU A 27 -3.12 8.20 -0.32
CA LEU A 27 -2.96 9.48 0.35
C LEU A 27 -4.27 9.86 1.04
N PRO A 28 -4.43 9.59 2.35
CA PRO A 28 -5.71 9.77 3.01
C PRO A 28 -5.98 11.24 3.34
N ALA A 29 -7.24 11.65 3.24
CA ALA A 29 -7.68 13.03 3.41
C ALA A 29 -7.66 13.52 4.86
N ASP A 30 -7.64 12.60 5.82
CA ASP A 30 -7.49 12.88 7.26
C ASP A 30 -6.06 13.29 7.65
N ARG A 31 -5.05 12.94 6.85
CA ARG A 31 -3.63 13.28 7.09
C ARG A 31 -3.08 14.34 6.16
N TYR A 32 -3.60 14.45 4.94
CA TYR A 32 -3.07 15.35 3.92
C TYR A 32 -4.18 16.22 3.34
N GLY A 33 -3.95 17.53 3.26
CA GLY A 33 -4.85 18.45 2.57
C GLY A 33 -4.87 18.20 1.05
N GLU A 34 -5.91 18.67 0.36
CA GLU A 34 -6.09 18.37 -1.07
C GLU A 34 -4.90 18.82 -1.95
N SER A 35 -4.39 20.04 -1.73
CA SER A 35 -3.22 20.56 -2.45
C SER A 35 -1.96 19.73 -2.18
N GLU A 36 -1.80 19.28 -0.94
CA GLU A 36 -0.68 18.43 -0.53
C GLU A 36 -0.75 17.06 -1.19
N ARG A 37 -1.94 16.44 -1.25
CA ARG A 37 -2.14 15.16 -1.96
C ARG A 37 -1.81 15.29 -3.44
N ARG A 38 -2.23 16.36 -4.12
CA ARG A 38 -1.85 16.62 -5.52
C ARG A 38 -0.35 16.70 -5.71
N LEU A 39 0.36 17.46 -4.87
CA LEU A 39 1.81 17.58 -4.95
C LEU A 39 2.51 16.23 -4.72
N ARG A 40 2.03 15.45 -3.75
CA ARG A 40 2.56 14.10 -3.46
C ARG A 40 2.32 13.12 -4.61
N ILE A 41 1.16 13.18 -5.28
CA ILE A 41 0.89 12.40 -6.50
C ILE A 41 1.91 12.74 -7.58
N LEU A 42 2.09 14.03 -7.88
CA LEU A 42 3.01 14.48 -8.92
C LEU A 42 4.46 14.08 -8.60
N ALA A 43 4.88 14.21 -7.34
CA ALA A 43 6.22 13.83 -6.89
C ALA A 43 6.51 12.33 -6.98
N ASN A 44 5.48 11.47 -6.98
CA ASN A 44 5.61 10.02 -7.06
C ASN A 44 5.10 9.46 -8.40
N TRP A 45 4.85 10.33 -9.38
CA TRP A 45 4.28 9.93 -10.65
C TRP A 45 5.30 9.12 -11.48
N HIS A 46 4.83 8.02 -12.07
CA HIS A 46 5.59 7.19 -13.01
C HIS A 46 4.83 7.06 -14.34
N ALA A 47 5.55 6.78 -15.42
CA ALA A 47 4.94 6.62 -16.74
C ALA A 47 3.82 5.56 -16.73
N GLY A 48 2.65 5.91 -17.26
CA GLY A 48 1.47 5.04 -17.29
C GLY A 48 0.73 4.91 -15.95
N ALA A 49 1.13 5.64 -14.91
CA ALA A 49 0.37 5.71 -13.68
C ALA A 49 -1.01 6.35 -13.90
N ALA A 50 -1.93 6.09 -12.98
CA ALA A 50 -3.25 6.69 -12.93
C ALA A 50 -3.52 7.24 -11.53
N ALA A 51 -4.20 8.38 -11.45
CA ALA A 51 -4.67 8.95 -10.19
C ALA A 51 -6.20 8.90 -10.12
N TYR A 52 -6.72 8.54 -8.95
CA TYR A 52 -8.15 8.50 -8.65
C TYR A 52 -8.43 9.30 -7.39
N ARG A 53 -9.54 10.04 -7.40
CA ARG A 53 -9.95 10.89 -6.28
C ARG A 53 -11.19 10.33 -5.61
N PHE A 54 -11.15 10.27 -4.29
CA PHE A 54 -12.25 9.85 -3.43
C PHE A 54 -12.44 10.88 -2.30
N PRO A 55 -13.61 10.91 -1.65
CA PRO A 55 -13.83 11.73 -0.46
C PRO A 55 -12.80 11.44 0.65
N GLU A 56 -12.39 10.18 0.80
CA GLU A 56 -11.50 9.71 1.86
C GLU A 56 -10.01 9.94 1.54
N GLY A 57 -9.67 10.33 0.31
CA GLY A 57 -8.28 10.48 -0.11
C GLY A 57 -8.07 10.34 -1.62
N ASP A 58 -6.81 10.38 -2.02
CA ASP A 58 -6.42 10.17 -3.42
C ASP A 58 -5.55 8.90 -3.56
N LEU A 59 -5.83 8.11 -4.59
CA LEU A 59 -5.07 6.91 -4.96
C LEU A 59 -4.16 7.22 -6.14
N LEU A 60 -2.86 6.98 -5.98
CA LEU A 60 -1.92 6.85 -7.09
C LEU A 60 -1.71 5.37 -7.39
N ARG A 61 -2.06 4.92 -8.58
CA ARG A 61 -1.85 3.55 -9.05
C ARG A 61 -0.73 3.53 -10.10
N TYR A 62 0.26 2.67 -9.91
CA TYR A 62 1.33 2.48 -10.90
C TYR A 62 0.86 1.59 -12.06
N ALA A 63 1.50 1.77 -13.23
CA ALA A 63 1.20 0.97 -14.43
C ALA A 63 1.48 -0.53 -14.22
N ALA A 64 2.59 -0.82 -13.55
CA ALA A 64 3.02 -2.15 -13.12
C ALA A 64 3.58 -2.06 -11.69
N PRO A 65 3.66 -3.19 -10.94
CA PRO A 65 4.33 -3.19 -9.65
C PRO A 65 5.77 -2.70 -9.77
N MET A 66 6.24 -1.90 -8.82
CA MET A 66 7.60 -1.37 -8.76
C MET A 66 8.19 -1.57 -7.38
N GLU A 67 9.46 -1.96 -7.30
CA GLU A 67 10.17 -2.02 -6.02
C GLU A 67 10.42 -0.60 -5.49
N GLN A 68 9.95 -0.33 -4.28
CA GLN A 68 10.09 0.96 -3.61
C GLN A 68 10.41 0.75 -2.13
N ASP A 69 11.02 1.76 -1.51
CA ASP A 69 11.25 1.81 -0.07
C ASP A 69 10.00 2.35 0.63
N CYS A 70 9.32 1.48 1.37
CA CYS A 70 8.06 1.80 2.04
C CYS A 70 8.19 2.93 3.08
N GLU A 71 9.37 3.09 3.69
CA GLU A 71 9.60 4.11 4.73
C GLU A 71 9.76 5.51 4.15
N ARG A 72 10.05 5.61 2.85
CA ARG A 72 10.31 6.87 2.15
C ARG A 72 9.09 7.40 1.40
N LEU A 73 8.01 6.63 1.33
CA LEU A 73 6.83 6.99 0.56
C LEU A 73 5.86 7.84 1.36
N PRO A 74 5.20 8.83 0.71
CA PRO A 74 4.22 9.64 1.40
C PRO A 74 2.87 8.92 1.45
N GLY A 75 2.48 8.37 2.60
CA GLY A 75 1.17 7.73 2.78
C GLY A 75 1.28 6.21 2.89
N TRP A 76 0.23 5.50 2.46
CA TRP A 76 0.15 4.05 2.63
C TRP A 76 0.56 3.30 1.37
N PRO A 77 1.66 2.53 1.38
CA PRO A 77 2.07 1.74 0.24
C PRO A 77 1.08 0.59 -0.01
N LEU A 78 0.71 0.37 -1.27
CA LEU A 78 -0.29 -0.62 -1.66
C LEU A 78 0.33 -1.72 -2.51
N GLN A 79 -0.02 -2.97 -2.21
CA GLN A 79 0.26 -4.13 -3.07
C GLN A 79 -1.03 -4.61 -3.71
N LYS A 80 -0.95 -5.06 -4.96
CA LYS A 80 -2.06 -5.77 -5.58
C LYS A 80 -2.15 -7.14 -4.95
N LEU A 81 -3.27 -7.44 -4.29
CA LEU A 81 -3.58 -8.81 -3.89
C LEU A 81 -3.74 -9.65 -5.17
N ALA A 82 -2.97 -10.73 -5.29
CA ALA A 82 -3.32 -11.77 -6.24
C ALA A 82 -4.72 -12.26 -5.86
N ALA A 83 -5.57 -12.52 -6.86
CA ALA A 83 -6.82 -13.20 -6.58
C ALA A 83 -6.49 -14.46 -5.75
N PRO A 84 -7.23 -14.76 -4.67
CA PRO A 84 -7.04 -16.02 -3.97
C PRO A 84 -7.10 -17.13 -5.03
N CYS A 85 -6.17 -18.09 -4.98
CA CYS A 85 -6.32 -19.25 -5.85
C CYS A 85 -7.72 -19.80 -5.57
N ALA A 86 -8.57 -19.85 -6.60
CA ALA A 86 -9.83 -20.54 -6.46
C ALA A 86 -9.45 -21.95 -6.01
N GLN A 87 -9.77 -22.30 -4.76
CA GLN A 87 -9.61 -23.64 -4.25
C GLN A 87 -10.40 -24.53 -5.22
N ARG A 88 -9.69 -25.22 -6.11
CA ARG A 88 -10.27 -26.27 -6.93
C ARG A 88 -10.70 -27.34 -5.94
N GLY A 89 -12.00 -27.60 -5.91
CA GLY A 89 -12.63 -28.62 -5.07
C GLY A 89 -12.24 -30.03 -5.45
#